data_AF-A0A919BPT0-F1
#
_entry.id   AF-A0A919BPT0-F1
#
_cell.length_a   1.000
_cell.length_b   1.000
_cell.length_c   1.000
_cell.angle_alpha   90.00
_cell.angle_beta   90.00
_cell.angle_gamma   90.00
#
_symmetry.space_group_name_H-M   'P 1'
#
loop_
_entity.id
_entity.type
_entity.pdbx_description
1 polymer ?
#
loop_
_entity_poly.entity_id
_entity_poly.type
_entity_poly.pdbx_seq_one_letter_code
_entity_poly.pdbx_strand_id
1 'polypeptide(L)'
;MAPDTPGGFTGPEMRRILERAARAAGIDHSGARLLRGQTNAVVLLEAAGVVAKVARKGSRTDDAVRTVVFVRWLTSVGFPTVPLHPGDQPVVVDGHPVTFWQHLPQPPHPVAAHQLAGPLRTLHTLPAPPVALPARDDLAAIRRSLSATTCLPPRTLARLGEHADRLEADLAAVRELRMITTNARKVHHAPATLEEVERRVDGLLRGDPSLRWNIL
;
A
#
# COMPACT_ATOMS: atom_id res chain seq x y z
N MET A 1 -19.12 -21.05 -14.82
CA MET A 1 -18.40 -20.47 -13.67
C MET A 1 -16.93 -20.41 -14.07
N ALA A 2 -16.32 -19.22 -14.16
CA ALA A 2 -14.88 -19.14 -14.44
C ALA A 2 -14.14 -19.88 -13.32
N PRO A 3 -13.07 -20.65 -13.62
CA PRO A 3 -12.32 -21.33 -12.58
C PRO A 3 -11.83 -20.31 -11.56
N ASP A 4 -11.92 -20.65 -10.27
CA ASP A 4 -11.33 -19.83 -9.22
C ASP A 4 -9.83 -19.72 -9.51
N THR A 5 -9.36 -18.48 -9.68
CA THR A 5 -7.97 -18.18 -10.04
C THR A 5 -7.36 -17.38 -8.89
N PRO A 6 -6.82 -18.06 -7.86
CA PRO A 6 -6.19 -17.40 -6.73
C PRO A 6 -5.09 -16.47 -7.21
N GLY A 7 -5.23 -15.16 -7.02
CA GLY A 7 -4.29 -14.14 -7.49
C GLY A 7 -4.31 -13.92 -9.00
N GLY A 8 -5.27 -14.49 -9.73
CA GLY A 8 -5.31 -14.49 -11.19
C GLY A 8 -4.50 -15.63 -11.84
N PHE A 9 -4.10 -16.64 -11.06
CA PHE A 9 -3.27 -17.75 -11.55
C PHE A 9 -4.10 -19.01 -11.79
N THR A 10 -3.70 -19.80 -12.79
CA THR A 10 -4.18 -21.18 -12.90
C THR A 10 -3.51 -22.07 -11.85
N GLY A 11 -4.17 -23.15 -11.42
CA GLY A 11 -3.58 -24.11 -10.47
C GLY A 11 -2.19 -24.65 -10.89
N PRO A 12 -1.99 -25.08 -12.15
CA PRO A 12 -0.68 -25.53 -12.62
C PRO A 12 0.39 -24.43 -12.66
N GLU A 13 0.02 -23.21 -13.04
CA GLU A 13 0.93 -22.06 -13.06
C GLU A 13 1.40 -21.69 -11.64
N MET A 14 0.46 -21.58 -10.70
CA MET A 14 0.74 -21.31 -9.29
C MET A 14 1.73 -22.33 -8.72
N ARG A 15 1.49 -23.62 -9.00
CA ARG A 15 2.35 -24.71 -8.54
C ARG A 15 3.77 -24.58 -9.07
N ARG A 16 3.94 -24.37 -10.38
CA ARG A 16 5.26 -24.21 -11.00
C ARG A 16 6.02 -23.01 -10.43
N ILE A 17 5.34 -21.88 -10.24
CA ILE A 17 5.96 -20.67 -9.68
C ILE A 17 6.42 -20.93 -8.24
N LEU A 18 5.56 -21.53 -7.43
CA LEU A 18 5.86 -21.86 -6.04
C LEU A 18 7.03 -22.83 -5.92
N GLU A 19 7.04 -23.91 -6.70
CA GLU A 19 8.11 -24.92 -6.70
C GLU A 19 9.46 -24.31 -7.09
N ARG A 20 9.51 -23.51 -8.16
CA ARG A 20 10.75 -22.85 -8.61
C ARG A 20 11.25 -21.85 -7.59
N ALA A 21 10.35 -21.03 -7.03
CA ALA A 21 10.72 -20.03 -6.04
C ALA A 21 11.22 -20.68 -4.74
N ALA A 22 10.53 -21.72 -4.26
CA ALA A 22 10.92 -22.44 -3.05
C ALA A 22 12.26 -23.17 -3.22
N ARG A 23 12.49 -23.84 -4.37
CA ARG A 23 13.78 -24.47 -4.69
C ARG A 23 14.91 -23.46 -4.71
N ALA A 24 14.72 -22.30 -5.33
CA ALA A 24 15.71 -21.23 -5.37
C ALA A 24 16.04 -20.67 -3.97
N ALA A 25 15.06 -20.69 -3.05
CA ALA A 25 15.23 -20.28 -1.66
C ALA A 25 15.68 -21.42 -0.72
N GLY A 26 15.85 -22.65 -1.21
CA GLY A 26 16.19 -23.82 -0.39
C GLY A 26 15.08 -24.26 0.59
N ILE A 27 13.82 -23.99 0.27
CA ILE A 27 12.66 -24.24 1.14
C ILE A 27 11.92 -25.51 0.70
N ASP A 28 11.59 -26.39 1.65
CA ASP A 28 10.69 -27.51 1.40
C ASP A 28 9.27 -26.99 1.10
N HIS A 29 8.77 -27.31 -0.08
CA HIS A 29 7.47 -26.89 -0.58
C HIS A 29 6.39 -27.97 -0.46
N SER A 30 6.69 -29.08 0.21
CA SER A 30 5.71 -30.13 0.51
C SER A 30 4.59 -29.59 1.43
N GLY A 31 3.38 -30.15 1.26
CA GLY A 31 2.21 -29.70 2.02
C GLY A 31 1.73 -28.28 1.69
N ALA A 32 1.97 -27.79 0.46
CA ALA A 32 1.55 -26.46 0.04
C ALA A 32 0.02 -26.27 0.13
N ARG A 33 -0.43 -25.33 0.97
CA ARG A 33 -1.84 -25.01 1.19
C ARG A 33 -2.14 -23.54 0.94
N LEU A 34 -3.08 -23.26 0.05
CA LEU A 34 -3.52 -21.89 -0.21
C LEU A 34 -4.23 -21.32 1.02
N LEU A 35 -3.74 -20.18 1.53
CA LEU A 35 -4.36 -19.41 2.61
C LEU A 35 -5.27 -18.32 2.07
N ARG A 36 -4.83 -17.63 1.00
CA ARG A 36 -5.53 -16.47 0.43
C ARG A 36 -5.22 -16.29 -1.05
N GLY A 37 -6.19 -15.82 -1.83
CA GLY A 37 -6.10 -15.77 -3.30
C GLY A 37 -6.73 -14.55 -3.98
N GLN A 38 -6.93 -13.41 -3.30
CA GLN A 38 -7.51 -12.24 -3.98
C GLN A 38 -6.45 -11.47 -4.79
N THR A 39 -5.71 -10.57 -4.15
CA THR A 39 -4.73 -9.71 -4.84
C THR A 39 -3.41 -10.43 -5.08
N ASN A 40 -2.96 -11.26 -4.14
CA ASN A 40 -1.78 -12.11 -4.25
C ASN A 40 -2.20 -13.55 -3.92
N ALA A 41 -1.43 -14.53 -4.37
CA ALA A 41 -1.55 -15.87 -3.80
C ALA A 41 -0.66 -15.97 -2.56
N VAL A 42 -1.26 -16.41 -1.45
CA VAL A 42 -0.59 -16.60 -0.17
C VAL A 42 -0.70 -18.07 0.16
N VAL A 43 0.43 -18.77 0.17
CA VAL A 43 0.50 -20.22 0.28
C VAL A 43 1.35 -20.59 1.49
N LEU A 44 0.83 -21.43 2.37
CA LEU A 44 1.59 -22.05 3.45
C LEU A 44 2.34 -23.26 2.91
N LEU A 45 3.65 -23.28 3.09
CA LEU A 45 4.51 -24.45 2.93
C LEU A 45 4.61 -25.12 4.30
N GLU A 46 3.72 -26.09 4.56
CA GLU A 46 3.49 -26.63 5.92
C GLU A 46 4.74 -27.28 6.51
N ALA A 47 5.47 -28.07 5.72
CA ALA A 47 6.68 -28.76 6.19
C ALA A 47 7.79 -27.79 6.64
N ALA A 48 7.87 -26.61 6.03
CA ALA A 48 8.86 -25.59 6.36
C ALA A 48 8.35 -24.56 7.39
N GLY A 49 7.05 -24.52 7.69
CA GLY A 49 6.47 -23.45 8.50
C GLY A 49 6.63 -22.06 7.85
N VAL A 50 6.57 -21.99 6.51
CA VAL A 50 6.82 -20.76 5.73
C VAL A 50 5.60 -20.37 4.92
N VAL A 51 5.30 -19.08 4.86
CA VAL A 51 4.29 -18.53 3.96
C VAL A 51 4.97 -17.91 2.74
N ALA A 52 4.66 -18.42 1.55
CA ALA A 52 5.01 -17.82 0.28
C ALA A 52 3.91 -16.85 -0.17
N LYS A 53 4.28 -15.59 -0.42
CA LYS A 53 3.42 -14.58 -1.04
C LYS A 53 3.89 -14.34 -2.47
N VAL A 54 3.09 -14.81 -3.42
CA VAL A 54 3.33 -14.72 -4.86
C VAL A 54 2.56 -13.52 -5.42
N ALA A 55 3.30 -12.52 -5.90
CA ALA A 55 2.71 -11.33 -6.51
C ALA A 55 2.24 -11.61 -7.94
N ARG A 56 1.22 -10.87 -8.41
CA ARG A 56 0.67 -11.02 -9.77
C ARG A 56 1.73 -10.75 -10.84
N LYS A 57 1.51 -11.28 -12.03
CA LYS A 57 2.37 -11.03 -13.19
C LYS A 57 2.45 -9.54 -13.47
N GLY A 58 3.66 -9.02 -13.68
CA GLY A 58 3.87 -7.59 -13.94
C GLY A 58 3.76 -6.69 -12.70
N SER A 59 3.60 -7.27 -11.50
CA SER A 59 3.84 -6.51 -10.26
C SER A 59 5.28 -6.01 -10.26
N ARG A 60 5.47 -4.76 -9.82
CA ARG A 60 6.80 -4.14 -9.80
C ARG A 60 7.69 -4.87 -8.79
N THR A 61 8.82 -5.42 -9.24
CA THR A 61 9.82 -6.06 -8.37
C THR A 61 10.30 -5.11 -7.28
N ASP A 62 10.46 -3.82 -7.59
CA ASP A 62 10.87 -2.78 -6.64
C ASP A 62 9.95 -2.67 -5.42
N ASP A 63 8.64 -2.96 -5.58
CA ASP A 63 7.70 -2.90 -4.46
C ASP A 63 7.92 -4.07 -3.50
N ALA A 64 8.26 -5.24 -4.02
CA ALA A 64 8.63 -6.40 -3.23
C ALA A 64 9.99 -6.20 -2.54
N VAL A 65 10.98 -5.64 -3.24
CA VAL A 65 12.28 -5.26 -2.66
C VAL A 65 12.09 -4.25 -1.53
N ARG A 66 11.30 -3.19 -1.75
CA ARG A 66 10.97 -2.19 -0.73
C ARG A 66 10.30 -2.82 0.48
N THR A 67 9.37 -3.76 0.27
CA THR A 67 8.73 -4.51 1.34
C THR A 67 9.76 -5.30 2.15
N VAL A 68 10.68 -6.01 1.48
CA VAL A 68 11.75 -6.78 2.14
C VAL A 68 12.64 -5.88 2.99
N VAL A 69 13.12 -4.77 2.44
CA VAL A 69 13.96 -3.80 3.15
C VAL A 69 13.21 -3.21 4.35
N PHE A 70 11.96 -2.81 4.17
CA PHE A 70 11.15 -2.20 5.23
C PHE A 70 10.90 -3.18 6.38
N VAL A 71 10.57 -4.45 6.09
CA VAL A 71 10.32 -5.46 7.12
C VAL A 71 11.59 -5.85 7.86
N ARG A 72 12.73 -6.00 7.14
CA ARG A 72 14.03 -6.24 7.79
C ARG A 72 14.39 -5.11 8.76
N TRP A 73 14.14 -3.87 8.36
CA TRP A 73 14.33 -2.71 9.23
C TRP A 73 13.39 -2.71 10.44
N LEU A 74 12.09 -3.00 10.26
CA LEU A 74 11.15 -3.13 11.38
C LEU A 74 11.64 -4.16 12.40
N THR A 75 12.09 -5.33 11.94
CA THR A 75 12.66 -6.35 12.80
C THR A 75 13.93 -5.87 13.49
N SER A 76 14.82 -5.15 12.79
CA SER A 76 16.09 -4.67 13.36
C SER A 76 15.91 -3.58 14.42
N VAL A 77 14.81 -2.82 14.37
CA VAL A 77 14.45 -1.84 15.41
C VAL A 77 13.53 -2.45 16.49
N GLY A 78 13.34 -3.77 16.50
CA GLY A 78 12.57 -4.49 17.53
C GLY A 78 11.06 -4.35 17.41
N PHE A 79 10.53 -3.90 16.27
CA PHE A 79 9.09 -3.80 16.05
C PHE A 79 8.47 -5.19 15.82
N PRO A 80 7.35 -5.56 16.49
CA PRO A 80 6.74 -6.89 16.42
C PRO A 80 5.95 -7.08 15.11
N THR A 81 6.67 -7.21 14.00
CA THR A 81 6.12 -7.58 12.68
C THR A 81 6.32 -9.07 12.38
N VAL A 82 5.63 -9.59 11.37
CA VAL A 82 5.90 -10.94 10.86
C VAL A 82 7.29 -10.92 10.20
N PRO A 83 8.26 -11.71 10.70
CA PRO A 83 9.59 -11.74 10.13
C PRO A 83 9.60 -12.48 8.78
N LEU A 84 10.52 -12.08 7.92
CA LEU A 84 10.82 -12.79 6.68
C LEU A 84 11.55 -14.11 6.98
N HIS A 85 11.34 -15.10 6.12
CA HIS A 85 12.23 -16.26 6.09
C HIS A 85 13.66 -15.82 5.74
N PRO A 86 14.72 -16.39 6.34
CA PRO A 86 16.10 -16.06 6.00
C PRO A 86 16.42 -16.25 4.50
N GLY A 87 17.39 -15.49 3.99
CA GLY A 87 17.86 -15.57 2.61
C GLY A 87 17.47 -14.35 1.75
N ASP A 88 17.96 -14.36 0.51
CA ASP A 88 17.78 -13.28 -0.45
C ASP A 88 16.39 -13.31 -1.06
N GLN A 89 15.75 -12.14 -1.08
CA GLN A 89 14.36 -11.97 -1.47
C GLN A 89 14.14 -10.57 -2.06
N PRO A 90 13.16 -10.39 -2.97
CA PRO A 90 12.25 -11.41 -3.50
C PRO A 90 12.93 -12.36 -4.49
N VAL A 91 12.42 -13.59 -4.59
CA VAL A 91 12.75 -14.49 -5.70
C VAL A 91 11.81 -14.17 -6.86
N VAL A 92 12.35 -13.90 -8.05
CA VAL A 92 11.52 -13.59 -9.23
C VAL A 92 11.43 -14.82 -10.14
N VAL A 93 10.21 -15.29 -10.39
CA VAL A 93 9.93 -16.42 -11.30
C VAL A 93 8.92 -15.99 -12.34
N ASP A 94 9.27 -16.08 -13.63
CA ASP A 94 8.39 -15.75 -14.76
C ASP A 94 7.73 -14.36 -14.67
N GLY A 95 8.43 -13.39 -14.06
CA GLY A 95 7.92 -12.02 -13.83
C GLY A 95 7.04 -11.86 -12.58
N HIS A 96 7.04 -12.85 -11.70
CA HIS A 96 6.35 -12.86 -10.41
C HIS A 96 7.35 -12.72 -9.26
N PRO A 97 7.37 -11.58 -8.55
CA PRO A 97 8.08 -11.47 -7.28
C PRO A 97 7.44 -12.38 -6.21
N VAL A 98 8.25 -13.21 -5.56
CA VAL A 98 7.86 -14.10 -4.47
C VAL A 98 8.64 -13.73 -3.21
N THR A 99 7.91 -13.55 -2.11
CA THR A 99 8.50 -13.33 -0.77
C THR A 99 8.05 -14.43 0.18
N PHE A 100 8.93 -14.82 1.08
CA PHE A 100 8.81 -15.90 2.05
C PHE A 100 8.87 -15.33 3.46
N TRP A 101 7.89 -15.73 4.27
CA TRP A 101 7.62 -15.19 5.60
C TRP A 101 7.55 -16.34 6.59
N GLN A 102 7.95 -16.12 7.85
CA GLN A 102 7.67 -17.11 8.89
C GLN A 102 6.15 -17.23 9.09
N HIS A 103 5.65 -18.45 9.18
CA HIS A 103 4.24 -18.68 9.48
C HIS A 103 3.97 -18.42 10.97
N LEU A 104 3.04 -17.50 11.25
CA LEU A 104 2.52 -17.29 12.60
C LEU A 104 1.09 -17.83 12.70
N PRO A 105 0.80 -18.73 13.66
CA PRO A 105 -0.55 -19.20 13.92
C PRO A 105 -1.50 -18.01 14.15
N GLN A 106 -2.66 -18.05 13.53
CA GLN A 106 -3.69 -17.03 13.72
C GLN A 106 -4.54 -17.39 14.95
N PRO A 107 -4.92 -16.40 15.77
CA PRO A 107 -5.87 -16.65 16.86
C PRO A 107 -7.22 -17.13 16.29
N PRO A 108 -7.96 -17.96 17.03
CA PRO A 108 -9.26 -18.48 16.58
C PRO A 108 -10.36 -17.40 16.58
N HIS A 109 -10.09 -16.24 17.17
CA HIS A 109 -10.99 -15.10 17.28
C HIS A 109 -10.40 -13.87 16.58
N PRO A 110 -11.26 -12.96 16.07
CA PRO A 110 -10.80 -11.70 15.48
C PRO A 110 -10.01 -10.85 16.47
N VAL A 111 -8.99 -10.15 15.98
CA VAL A 111 -8.26 -9.13 16.74
C VAL A 111 -9.14 -7.88 16.87
N ALA A 112 -9.39 -7.43 18.09
CA ALA A 112 -10.17 -6.23 18.35
C ALA A 112 -9.38 -4.97 17.98
N ALA A 113 -10.08 -3.95 17.46
CA ALA A 113 -9.43 -2.72 16.96
C ALA A 113 -8.54 -2.02 18.01
N HIS A 114 -8.94 -2.03 19.29
CA HIS A 114 -8.15 -1.42 20.37
C HIS A 114 -6.80 -2.13 20.60
N GLN A 115 -6.71 -3.44 20.30
CA GLN A 115 -5.47 -4.20 20.43
C GLN A 115 -4.42 -3.77 19.40
N LEU A 116 -4.84 -3.11 18.31
CA LEU A 116 -3.96 -2.57 17.29
C LEU A 116 -3.42 -1.18 17.66
N ALA A 117 -4.05 -0.46 18.58
CA ALA A 117 -3.72 0.93 18.89
C ALA A 117 -2.28 1.09 19.42
N GLY A 118 -1.85 0.19 20.32
CA GLY A 118 -0.49 0.18 20.85
C GLY A 118 0.57 -0.03 19.76
N PRO A 119 0.52 -1.15 19.02
CA PRO A 119 1.44 -1.40 17.90
C PRO A 119 1.44 -0.30 16.85
N LEU A 120 0.28 0.26 16.48
CA LEU A 120 0.21 1.35 15.50
C LEU A 120 0.88 2.63 16.01
N ARG A 121 0.68 2.98 17.29
CA ARG A 121 1.38 4.12 17.91
C ARG A 121 2.88 3.89 17.87
N THR A 122 3.36 2.71 18.28
CA THR A 122 4.78 2.37 18.24
C THR A 122 5.34 2.50 16.83
N LEU A 123 4.67 1.94 15.83
CA LEU A 123 5.05 2.01 14.42
C LEU A 123 5.22 3.47 13.95
N HIS A 124 4.29 4.36 14.32
CA HIS A 124 4.34 5.77 13.94
C HIS A 124 5.37 6.61 14.71
N THR A 125 5.98 6.06 15.76
CA THR A 125 7.05 6.71 16.54
C THR A 125 8.44 6.21 16.22
N LEU A 126 8.57 5.19 15.36
CA LEU A 126 9.87 4.70 14.91
C LEU A 126 10.62 5.76 14.09
N PRO A 127 11.97 5.66 14.00
CA PRO A 127 12.73 6.53 13.11
C PRO A 127 12.31 6.32 11.65
N ALA A 128 12.75 7.22 10.77
CA ALA A 128 12.48 7.06 9.34
C ALA A 128 13.11 5.74 8.82
N PRO A 129 12.39 4.96 7.99
CA PRO A 129 12.94 3.75 7.42
C PRO A 129 14.07 4.06 6.41
N PRO A 130 15.00 3.12 6.17
CA PRO A 130 16.10 3.27 5.21
C PRO A 130 15.63 3.18 3.74
N VAL A 131 14.31 3.25 3.51
CA VAL A 131 13.71 3.20 2.19
C VAL A 131 12.59 4.22 2.10
N ALA A 132 12.57 4.99 1.02
CA ALA A 132 11.50 5.95 0.77
C ALA A 132 10.16 5.22 0.66
N LEU A 133 9.15 5.67 1.40
CA LEU A 133 7.80 5.14 1.25
C LEU A 133 7.04 6.00 0.25
N PRO A 134 6.35 5.42 -0.75
CA PRO A 134 5.56 6.19 -1.69
C PRO A 134 4.46 6.93 -0.93
N ALA A 135 4.19 8.18 -1.32
CA ALA A 135 3.05 8.92 -0.80
C ALA A 135 1.75 8.16 -1.12
N ARG A 136 0.85 8.10 -0.14
CA ARG A 136 -0.47 7.51 -0.35
C ARG A 136 -1.29 8.44 -1.25
N ASP A 137 -1.65 7.93 -2.43
CA ASP A 137 -2.52 8.61 -3.38
C ASP A 137 -3.75 7.73 -3.68
N ASP A 138 -4.80 7.94 -2.90
CA ASP A 138 -6.05 7.19 -3.02
C ASP A 138 -6.79 7.51 -4.33
N LEU A 139 -6.73 8.75 -4.80
CA LEU A 139 -7.43 9.17 -6.02
C LEU A 139 -6.79 8.55 -7.25
N ALA A 140 -5.46 8.56 -7.36
CA ALA A 140 -4.78 7.86 -8.45
C ALA A 140 -5.04 6.35 -8.40
N ALA A 141 -5.14 5.75 -7.21
CA ALA A 141 -5.50 4.34 -7.06
C ALA A 141 -6.94 4.06 -7.53
N ILE A 142 -7.91 4.89 -7.12
CA ILE A 142 -9.31 4.80 -7.55
C ILE A 142 -9.41 4.94 -9.08
N ARG A 143 -8.76 5.95 -9.67
CA ARG A 143 -8.77 6.16 -11.12
C ARG A 143 -8.21 4.95 -11.88
N ARG A 144 -7.07 4.40 -11.43
CA ARG A 144 -6.52 3.15 -12.01
C ARG A 144 -7.52 1.98 -11.92
N SER A 145 -8.19 1.82 -10.79
CA SER A 145 -9.20 0.78 -10.61
C SER A 145 -10.40 0.99 -11.54
N LEU A 146 -10.89 2.22 -11.70
CA LEU A 146 -11.98 2.53 -12.63
C LEU A 146 -11.59 2.21 -14.08
N SER A 147 -10.39 2.60 -14.51
CA SER A 147 -9.89 2.31 -15.86
C SER A 147 -9.71 0.82 -16.14
N ALA A 148 -9.39 0.02 -15.12
CA ALA A 148 -9.21 -1.42 -15.24
C ALA A 148 -10.54 -2.22 -15.10
N THR A 149 -11.63 -1.57 -14.69
CA THR A 149 -12.90 -2.24 -14.43
C THR A 149 -13.67 -2.50 -15.72
N THR A 150 -14.01 -3.76 -15.98
CA THR A 150 -14.73 -4.19 -17.18
C THR A 150 -16.14 -4.72 -16.91
N CYS A 151 -16.50 -4.93 -15.64
CA CYS A 151 -17.76 -5.57 -15.25
C CYS A 151 -18.92 -4.59 -15.01
N LEU A 152 -18.71 -3.28 -15.16
CA LEU A 152 -19.72 -2.25 -14.92
C LEU A 152 -20.10 -1.52 -16.21
N PRO A 153 -21.37 -1.08 -16.36
CA PRO A 153 -21.78 -0.27 -17.51
C PRO A 153 -20.96 1.02 -17.64
N PRO A 154 -20.66 1.50 -18.86
CA PRO A 154 -19.89 2.72 -19.07
C PRO A 154 -20.46 3.95 -18.35
N ARG A 155 -21.80 4.08 -18.31
CA ARG A 155 -22.49 5.17 -17.60
C ARG A 155 -22.20 5.16 -16.09
N THR A 156 -22.06 3.97 -15.50
CA THR A 156 -21.73 3.83 -14.08
C THR A 156 -20.29 4.23 -13.83
N LEU A 157 -19.36 3.79 -14.69
CA LEU A 157 -17.95 4.19 -14.60
C LEU A 157 -17.76 5.71 -14.76
N ALA A 158 -18.48 6.34 -15.69
CA ALA A 158 -18.46 7.79 -15.86
C ALA A 158 -18.92 8.53 -14.59
N ARG A 159 -20.04 8.11 -13.98
CA ARG A 159 -20.54 8.68 -12.72
C ARG A 159 -19.55 8.52 -11.55
N LEU A 160 -18.87 7.39 -11.47
CA LEU A 160 -17.83 7.17 -10.46
C LEU A 160 -16.60 8.06 -10.73
N GLY A 161 -16.25 8.28 -11.99
CA GLY A 161 -15.21 9.23 -12.41
C GLY A 161 -15.55 10.65 -11.99
N GLU A 162 -16.74 11.15 -12.33
CA GLU A 162 -17.22 12.47 -11.90
C GLU A 162 -17.23 12.63 -10.38
N HIS A 163 -17.57 11.56 -9.64
CA HIS A 163 -17.51 11.59 -8.18
C HIS A 163 -16.08 11.67 -7.66
N ALA A 164 -15.14 10.95 -8.27
CA ALA A 164 -13.72 11.05 -7.94
C ALA A 164 -13.18 12.45 -8.22
N ASP A 165 -13.60 13.09 -9.32
CA ASP A 165 -13.23 14.48 -9.64
C ASP A 165 -13.69 15.46 -8.55
N ARG A 166 -14.93 15.31 -8.07
CA ARG A 166 -15.45 16.13 -6.96
C ARG A 166 -14.68 15.90 -5.66
N LEU A 167 -14.42 14.65 -5.29
CA LEU A 167 -13.64 14.33 -4.08
C LEU A 167 -12.19 14.85 -4.17
N GLU A 168 -11.61 14.88 -5.36
CA GLU A 168 -10.30 15.49 -5.60
C GLU A 168 -10.31 16.99 -5.35
N ALA A 169 -11.31 17.70 -5.86
CA ALA A 169 -11.50 19.12 -5.61
C ALA A 169 -11.73 19.41 -4.12
N ASP A 170 -12.60 18.64 -3.45
CA ASP A 170 -12.88 18.80 -2.02
C ASP A 170 -11.61 18.56 -1.17
N LEU A 171 -10.83 17.51 -1.48
CA LEU A 171 -9.59 17.24 -0.79
C LEU A 171 -8.54 18.34 -1.00
N ALA A 172 -8.48 18.93 -2.21
CA ALA A 172 -7.63 20.07 -2.50
C ALA A 172 -8.06 21.31 -1.67
N ALA A 173 -9.36 21.59 -1.58
CA ALA A 173 -9.89 22.68 -0.77
C ALA A 173 -9.58 22.51 0.73
N VAL A 174 -9.70 21.29 1.27
CA VAL A 174 -9.32 20.98 2.66
C VAL A 174 -7.82 21.22 2.90
N ARG A 175 -6.96 20.79 1.95
CA ARG A 175 -5.50 21.01 2.03
C ARG A 175 -5.16 22.49 1.98
N GLU A 176 -5.85 23.26 1.13
CA GLU A 176 -5.69 24.70 1.00
C GLU A 176 -6.09 25.41 2.29
N LEU A 177 -7.27 25.13 2.83
CA LEU A 177 -7.75 25.70 4.10
C LEU A 177 -6.79 25.39 5.25
N ARG A 178 -6.23 24.18 5.30
CA ARG A 178 -5.19 23.82 6.28
C ARG A 178 -3.93 24.67 6.12
N MET A 179 -3.51 24.95 4.88
CA MET A 179 -2.33 25.79 4.61
C MET A 179 -2.58 27.24 5.02
N ILE A 180 -3.74 27.80 4.65
CA ILE A 180 -4.19 29.14 5.05
C ILE A 180 -4.17 29.27 6.56
N THR A 181 -4.89 28.41 7.28
CA THR A 181 -5.01 28.48 8.74
C THR A 181 -3.66 28.29 9.46
N THR A 182 -2.79 27.43 8.92
CA THR A 182 -1.45 27.22 9.47
C THR A 182 -0.58 28.47 9.34
N ASN A 183 -0.62 29.16 8.20
CA ASN A 183 0.17 30.37 7.96
C ASN A 183 -0.45 31.60 8.63
N ALA A 184 -1.78 31.73 8.64
CA ALA A 184 -2.49 32.80 9.36
C ALA A 184 -2.06 32.87 10.85
N ARG A 185 -1.94 31.73 11.52
CA ARG A 185 -1.44 31.66 12.91
C ARG A 185 0.00 32.19 13.06
N LYS A 186 0.82 32.11 12.02
CA LYS A 186 2.22 32.57 12.04
C LYS A 186 2.37 34.05 11.72
N VAL A 187 1.34 34.71 11.17
CA VAL A 187 1.37 36.13 10.75
C VAL A 187 1.86 37.04 11.87
N HIS A 188 1.48 36.79 13.13
CA HIS A 188 1.95 37.57 14.28
C HIS A 188 3.49 37.65 14.35
N HIS A 189 4.19 36.56 14.01
CA HIS A 189 5.64 36.49 14.01
C HIS A 189 6.27 36.79 12.64
N ALA A 190 5.46 36.87 11.57
CA ALA A 190 5.89 37.17 10.21
C ALA A 190 4.82 38.02 9.48
N PRO A 191 4.67 39.32 9.83
CA PRO A 191 3.57 40.15 9.33
C PRO A 191 3.56 40.32 7.80
N ALA A 192 4.73 40.24 7.16
CA ALA A 192 4.88 40.30 5.71
C ALA A 192 4.11 39.19 4.96
N THR A 193 3.70 38.12 5.65
CA THR A 193 2.93 37.01 5.05
C THR A 193 1.41 37.26 5.02
N LEU A 194 0.91 38.33 5.65
CA LEU A 194 -0.53 38.60 5.75
C LEU A 194 -1.20 38.78 4.38
N GLU A 195 -0.60 39.59 3.50
CA GLU A 195 -1.14 39.85 2.17
C GLU A 195 -1.27 38.55 1.36
N GLU A 196 -0.29 37.65 1.47
CA GLU A 196 -0.36 36.34 0.85
C GLU A 196 -1.51 35.52 1.43
N VAL A 197 -1.65 35.46 2.76
CA VAL A 197 -2.74 34.72 3.41
C VAL A 197 -4.11 35.25 2.98
N GLU A 198 -4.31 36.57 2.92
CA GLU A 198 -5.56 37.19 2.46
C GLU A 198 -5.85 36.84 1.00
N ARG A 199 -4.85 36.94 0.12
CA ARG A 199 -4.95 36.53 -1.29
C ARG A 199 -5.39 35.08 -1.44
N ARG A 200 -4.89 34.18 -0.57
CA ARG A 200 -5.25 32.75 -0.56
C ARG A 200 -6.67 32.50 -0.06
N VAL A 201 -7.12 33.21 0.99
CA VAL A 201 -8.51 33.15 1.48
C VAL A 201 -9.48 33.50 0.37
N ASP A 202 -9.22 34.62 -0.30
CA ASP A 202 -9.99 35.12 -1.42
C ASP A 202 -10.07 34.12 -2.58
N GLY A 203 -8.93 33.51 -2.92
CA GLY A 203 -8.84 32.45 -3.91
C GLY A 203 -9.69 31.24 -3.59
N LEU A 204 -9.61 30.76 -2.35
CA LEU A 204 -10.40 29.61 -1.88
C LEU A 204 -11.90 29.90 -1.95
N LEU A 205 -12.35 31.07 -1.51
CA LEU A 205 -13.77 31.45 -1.52
C LEU A 205 -14.34 31.61 -2.94
N ARG A 206 -13.50 32.00 -3.90
CA ARG A 206 -13.87 32.06 -5.32
C ARG A 206 -13.77 30.71 -6.04
N GLY A 207 -13.24 29.67 -5.35
CA GLY A 207 -13.01 28.36 -5.96
C GLY A 207 -11.94 28.39 -7.05
N ASP A 208 -10.89 29.22 -6.90
CA ASP A 208 -9.77 29.29 -7.84
C ASP A 208 -8.60 28.41 -7.38
N PRO A 209 -8.44 27.19 -7.94
CA PRO A 209 -7.36 26.28 -7.55
C PRO A 209 -6.01 26.64 -8.20
N SER A 210 -5.97 27.60 -9.14
CA SER A 210 -4.79 27.87 -9.96
C SER A 210 -3.74 28.73 -9.26
N LEU A 211 -4.16 29.47 -8.23
CA LEU A 211 -3.27 30.31 -7.45
C LEU A 211 -2.17 29.45 -6.84
N ARG A 212 -0.93 29.93 -6.85
CA ARG A 212 0.21 29.30 -6.16
C ARG A 212 0.58 30.08 -4.91
N TRP A 213 1.00 29.37 -3.88
CA TRP A 213 1.57 29.98 -2.67
C TRP A 213 2.91 30.65 -2.99
N ASN A 214 3.03 31.93 -2.63
CA ASN A 214 4.28 32.66 -2.67
C ASN A 214 4.86 32.71 -1.26
N ILE A 215 5.62 31.69 -0.89
CA ILE A 215 6.28 31.63 0.41
C ILE A 215 7.67 32.27 0.22
N LEU A 216 7.78 33.55 0.57
CA LEU A 216 9.05 34.25 0.77
C LEU A 216 9.47 34.15 2.24
#